data_AF-A0A1J4KWW1-F1
#
_entry.id   AF-A0A1J4KWW1-F1
#
_cell.length_a   1.000
_cell.length_b   1.000
_cell.length_c   1.000
_cell.angle_alpha   90.00
_cell.angle_beta   90.00
_cell.angle_gamma   90.00
#
_symmetry.space_group_name_H-M   'P 1'
#
loop_
_entity.id
_entity.type
_entity.pdbx_description
1 polymer ?
#
loop_
_entity_poly.entity_id
_entity_poly.type
_entity_poly.pdbx_seq_one_letter_code
_entity_poly.pdbx_strand_id
1 'polypeptide(L)'
;MDVKREKFIPTLYDPIFRSLASEFSSNVTFALEIQTKKPSKQTKENNSINLEDHETPAPELAIVLGSLPVSENYKTELSSPSKQFKRDRRIITEGFHLFYLPLKLKNTKNTCFFLYNYPFIAIYNVDSLNPEIEIFPKSTNVIIEGKILILGNKPNEKKYQIKLEKEKIDTILNSNEKSPLAFYVTCHQLIPELEPTYLINNFYTNNIYNTHFLLSLANLQITDSDFIDSWVVAGEYVFESLFTYLFEKEFSSSGSHEKCFKKQSFVINAGAAVFRKDSDFLDFVDFVSNTKKITISKYLSEFSKYPFSQYSQLMVHILYTTALRTFRRAAHAFYLVGSFIFKAGISPSLKHSRESAELERLHEFNHAGVPIEDLAIFEKILAKFQDYPVDFEFPIFDDTNFESFVLIEKMTDFNNPKFLESVRNSSPIPEERPKIGNNDYSDYSDEE
;
A
#
# COMPACT_ATOMS: atom_id res chain seq x y z
N MET A 1 -43.17 -26.67 3.00
CA MET A 1 -41.90 -27.02 3.66
C MET A 1 -41.13 -25.72 3.80
N ASP A 2 -41.07 -25.22 5.03
CA ASP A 2 -40.40 -23.97 5.38
C ASP A 2 -38.89 -24.11 5.21
N VAL A 3 -38.31 -23.32 4.32
CA VAL A 3 -36.86 -23.17 4.19
C VAL A 3 -36.47 -22.02 5.11
N LYS A 4 -35.78 -22.35 6.21
CA LYS A 4 -35.19 -21.38 7.13
C LYS A 4 -34.27 -20.43 6.36
N ARG A 5 -34.49 -19.12 6.53
CA ARG A 5 -33.55 -18.08 6.12
C ARG A 5 -32.47 -17.97 7.19
N GLU A 6 -31.26 -18.38 6.89
CA GLU A 6 -30.10 -18.04 7.72
C GLU A 6 -29.59 -16.66 7.27
N LYS A 7 -29.69 -15.69 8.19
CA LYS A 7 -28.97 -14.42 8.11
C LYS A 7 -27.53 -14.72 8.52
N PHE A 8 -26.58 -14.51 7.62
CA PHE A 8 -25.17 -14.50 7.98
C PHE A 8 -24.81 -13.11 8.48
N ILE A 9 -24.45 -13.02 9.77
CA ILE A 9 -23.83 -11.84 10.37
C ILE A 9 -22.36 -12.25 10.53
N PRO A 10 -21.40 -11.64 9.80
CA PRO A 10 -20.00 -11.99 9.96
C PRO A 10 -19.58 -11.62 11.39
N THR A 11 -19.13 -12.61 12.16
CA THR A 11 -18.35 -12.36 13.38
C THR A 11 -16.87 -12.48 13.03
N LEU A 12 -16.07 -11.69 13.73
CA LEU A 12 -14.68 -11.29 13.47
C LEU A 12 -13.62 -12.40 13.28
N TYR A 13 -13.99 -13.66 13.16
CA TYR A 13 -13.05 -14.76 12.91
C TYR A 13 -13.76 -15.79 12.05
N ASP A 14 -13.50 -15.80 10.74
CA ASP A 14 -13.89 -16.94 9.93
C ASP A 14 -12.76 -17.35 8.96
N PRO A 15 -12.01 -18.43 9.24
CA PRO A 15 -11.02 -19.03 8.34
C PRO A 15 -11.61 -19.38 6.97
N ILE A 16 -12.94 -19.49 6.88
CA ILE A 16 -13.68 -19.72 5.64
C ILE A 16 -13.36 -18.64 4.60
N PHE A 17 -13.14 -17.37 4.96
CA PHE A 17 -12.82 -16.34 3.96
C PHE A 17 -11.48 -16.56 3.24
N ARG A 18 -10.52 -17.27 3.86
CA ARG A 18 -9.22 -17.59 3.26
C ARG A 18 -9.28 -18.80 2.30
N SER A 19 -10.09 -19.83 2.58
CA SER A 19 -10.29 -20.95 1.63
C SER A 19 -11.25 -20.57 0.49
N LEU A 20 -12.20 -19.69 0.77
CA LEU A 20 -13.18 -19.27 -0.23
C LEU A 20 -12.55 -18.52 -1.42
N ALA A 21 -11.50 -17.72 -1.21
CA ALA A 21 -10.81 -17.04 -2.30
C ALA A 21 -10.03 -18.00 -3.24
N SER A 22 -9.61 -19.18 -2.76
CA SER A 22 -8.96 -20.20 -3.58
C SER A 22 -9.95 -21.22 -4.17
N GLU A 23 -11.09 -21.46 -3.51
CA GLU A 23 -12.11 -22.43 -3.95
C GLU A 23 -13.25 -21.84 -4.80
N PHE A 24 -13.48 -20.52 -4.81
CA PHE A 24 -14.53 -19.88 -5.63
C PHE A 24 -14.21 -19.75 -7.12
N SER A 25 -13.55 -20.77 -7.69
CA SER A 25 -13.42 -21.00 -9.13
C SER A 25 -14.68 -21.61 -9.77
N SER A 26 -15.75 -21.86 -9.01
CA SER A 26 -17.02 -22.36 -9.56
C SER A 26 -18.27 -21.66 -8.97
N ASN A 27 -18.94 -20.91 -9.85
CA ASN A 27 -20.32 -20.40 -9.82
C ASN A 27 -21.03 -20.24 -8.46
N VAL A 28 -21.02 -19.02 -7.92
CA VAL A 28 -22.12 -18.51 -7.08
C VAL A 28 -22.51 -17.11 -7.55
N THR A 29 -23.79 -16.93 -7.86
CA THR A 29 -24.39 -15.63 -8.22
C THR A 29 -25.30 -15.20 -7.09
N PHE A 30 -24.97 -14.14 -6.37
CA PHE A 30 -25.96 -13.41 -5.56
C PHE A 30 -26.50 -12.28 -6.42
N ALA A 31 -27.78 -12.39 -6.79
CA ALA A 31 -28.45 -11.40 -7.63
C ALA A 31 -29.04 -10.29 -6.76
N LEU A 32 -28.67 -9.04 -7.06
CA LEU A 32 -29.48 -7.87 -6.72
C LEU A 32 -30.78 -7.92 -7.54
N GLU A 33 -31.91 -8.21 -6.90
CA GLU A 33 -33.23 -8.06 -7.53
C GLU A 33 -33.56 -6.57 -7.69
N ILE A 34 -33.49 -6.04 -8.92
CA ILE A 34 -34.07 -4.75 -9.28
C ILE A 34 -35.25 -5.02 -10.22
N GLN A 35 -36.46 -4.68 -9.75
CA GLN A 35 -37.70 -4.81 -10.50
C GLN A 35 -37.63 -4.11 -11.86
N THR A 36 -37.60 -4.89 -12.94
CA THR A 36 -37.80 -4.39 -14.30
C THR A 36 -39.30 -4.16 -14.53
N LYS A 37 -39.76 -2.91 -14.48
CA LYS A 37 -41.09 -2.55 -15.03
C LYS A 37 -41.06 -2.73 -16.55
N LYS A 38 -41.83 -3.71 -17.06
CA LYS A 38 -42.16 -3.83 -18.49
C LYS A 38 -42.97 -2.60 -18.94
N PRO A 39 -42.76 -2.09 -20.16
CA PRO A 39 -43.59 -1.02 -20.72
C PRO A 39 -44.93 -1.60 -21.20
N SER A 40 -46.04 -1.15 -20.61
CA SER A 40 -47.38 -1.40 -21.15
C SER A 40 -47.67 -0.43 -22.29
N LYS A 41 -47.86 -0.97 -23.50
CA LYS A 41 -48.50 -0.26 -24.62
C LYS A 41 -49.97 0.01 -24.28
N GLN A 42 -50.39 1.27 -24.38
CA GLN A 42 -51.76 1.61 -24.77
C GLN A 42 -51.69 2.75 -25.79
N THR A 43 -52.40 2.55 -26.89
CA THR A 43 -52.58 3.47 -28.02
C THR A 43 -54.03 3.93 -28.04
N LYS A 44 -54.26 5.12 -28.63
CA LYS A 44 -55.51 5.81 -29.05
C LYS A 44 -56.04 6.84 -28.05
N GLU A 45 -56.53 8.02 -28.43
CA GLU A 45 -56.65 8.75 -29.71
C GLU A 45 -57.06 10.21 -29.36
N ASN A 46 -56.59 11.17 -30.16
CA ASN A 46 -57.17 12.47 -30.55
C ASN A 46 -58.01 13.32 -29.56
N ASN A 47 -57.60 14.59 -29.34
CA ASN A 47 -58.18 15.74 -30.05
C ASN A 47 -57.47 17.09 -29.77
N SER A 48 -57.55 17.92 -30.81
CA SER A 48 -57.08 19.27 -31.13
C SER A 48 -57.39 20.43 -30.16
N ILE A 49 -56.58 21.51 -30.18
CA ILE A 49 -56.87 22.84 -30.80
C ILE A 49 -55.73 23.88 -30.53
N ASN A 50 -55.55 24.74 -31.54
CA ASN A 50 -54.66 25.88 -31.87
C ASN A 50 -54.32 26.97 -30.82
N LEU A 51 -53.20 27.71 -31.04
CA LEU A 51 -53.13 29.09 -31.64
C LEU A 51 -51.75 29.77 -31.42
N GLU A 52 -51.16 30.29 -32.53
CA GLU A 52 -50.49 31.61 -32.74
C GLU A 52 -49.32 32.09 -31.83
N ASP A 53 -48.33 32.92 -32.24
CA ASP A 53 -47.72 33.39 -33.50
C ASP A 53 -46.48 34.27 -33.11
N HIS A 54 -45.72 34.72 -34.11
CA HIS A 54 -44.74 35.85 -34.16
C HIS A 54 -43.23 35.56 -34.37
N GLU A 55 -42.85 35.63 -35.66
CA GLU A 55 -41.98 36.65 -36.31
C GLU A 55 -40.56 36.98 -35.79
N THR A 56 -39.58 36.65 -36.65
CA THR A 56 -38.23 37.23 -36.91
C THR A 56 -38.28 38.64 -37.54
N PRO A 57 -37.20 39.48 -37.71
CA PRO A 57 -35.84 39.09 -38.20
C PRO A 57 -34.55 39.95 -37.88
N ALA A 58 -33.38 39.27 -38.00
CA ALA A 58 -32.07 39.60 -38.64
C ALA A 58 -31.27 40.91 -38.33
N PRO A 59 -30.02 41.17 -38.84
CA PRO A 59 -28.99 40.33 -39.52
C PRO A 59 -27.49 40.54 -39.10
N GLU A 60 -26.59 39.75 -39.73
CA GLU A 60 -25.22 40.05 -40.23
C GLU A 60 -23.99 40.35 -39.32
N LEU A 61 -22.91 39.54 -39.48
CA LEU A 61 -21.69 39.95 -40.21
C LEU A 61 -20.68 38.81 -40.38
N ALA A 62 -20.15 38.70 -41.60
CA ALA A 62 -19.16 37.74 -42.07
C ALA A 62 -17.73 38.31 -41.99
N ILE A 63 -16.73 37.44 -41.78
CA ILE A 63 -15.36 37.66 -42.27
C ILE A 63 -14.79 36.35 -42.84
N VAL A 64 -14.21 36.51 -44.04
CA VAL A 64 -13.63 35.55 -44.98
C VAL A 64 -12.13 35.34 -44.69
N LEU A 65 -11.59 34.17 -45.07
CA LEU A 65 -10.22 33.86 -45.63
C LEU A 65 -9.87 32.40 -45.27
N GLY A 66 -9.47 31.46 -46.13
CA GLY A 66 -9.23 31.41 -47.57
C GLY A 66 -9.06 29.94 -48.04
N SER A 67 -9.41 29.71 -49.30
CA SER A 67 -9.14 28.62 -50.28
C SER A 67 -7.72 28.00 -50.22
N LEU A 68 -7.33 26.79 -50.67
CA LEU A 68 -7.76 25.66 -51.56
C LEU A 68 -6.67 24.53 -51.42
N PRO A 69 -6.60 23.39 -52.16
CA PRO A 69 -7.53 22.69 -53.08
C PRO A 69 -7.85 21.23 -52.66
N VAL A 70 -9.05 20.68 -52.91
CA VAL A 70 -9.52 19.92 -54.10
C VAL A 70 -8.69 18.68 -54.46
N SER A 71 -9.26 17.51 -54.18
CA SER A 71 -9.30 16.40 -55.15
C SER A 71 -10.66 15.69 -55.06
N GLU A 72 -11.44 15.84 -56.13
CA GLU A 72 -12.60 15.05 -56.53
C GLU A 72 -12.17 13.56 -56.75
N ASN A 73 -12.98 12.49 -56.74
CA ASN A 73 -14.38 12.24 -57.00
C ASN A 73 -14.75 10.87 -56.35
N TYR A 74 -15.97 10.71 -55.84
CA TYR A 74 -16.99 9.77 -56.32
C TYR A 74 -18.27 9.89 -55.47
N LYS A 75 -19.30 10.48 -56.08
CA LYS A 75 -20.75 10.32 -55.80
C LYS A 75 -21.12 8.84 -55.96
N THR A 76 -22.14 8.21 -55.36
CA THR A 76 -23.25 8.54 -54.46
C THR A 76 -23.82 7.17 -54.05
N GLU A 77 -24.28 6.97 -52.83
CA GLU A 77 -25.55 6.29 -52.58
C GLU A 77 -26.08 6.66 -51.20
N LEU A 78 -27.32 7.14 -51.19
CA LEU A 78 -28.05 7.55 -50.00
C LEU A 78 -28.30 6.34 -49.09
N SER A 79 -27.70 6.35 -47.92
CA SER A 79 -28.39 5.89 -46.72
C SER A 79 -28.15 6.93 -45.63
N SER A 80 -29.25 7.40 -45.04
CA SER A 80 -29.28 8.38 -43.96
C SER A 80 -28.19 8.10 -42.92
N PRO A 81 -27.28 9.03 -42.60
CA PRO A 81 -26.34 8.82 -41.52
C PRO A 81 -27.12 8.94 -40.22
N SER A 82 -27.50 7.79 -39.65
CA SER A 82 -27.69 7.73 -38.21
C SER A 82 -26.42 8.31 -37.61
N LYS A 83 -26.53 9.42 -36.86
CA LYS A 83 -25.44 9.96 -36.04
C LYS A 83 -25.07 8.89 -35.01
N GLN A 84 -24.33 7.87 -35.43
CA GLN A 84 -23.51 7.08 -34.53
C GLN A 84 -22.41 8.04 -34.08
N PHE A 85 -22.68 8.74 -32.98
CA PHE A 85 -21.60 9.21 -32.13
C PHE A 85 -20.71 7.98 -31.88
N LYS A 86 -19.56 7.90 -32.55
CA LYS A 86 -18.49 7.00 -32.15
C LYS A 86 -18.12 7.44 -30.74
N ARG A 87 -18.76 6.85 -29.75
CA ARG A 87 -18.35 7.00 -28.37
C ARG A 87 -17.02 6.29 -28.27
N ASP A 88 -16.00 6.98 -27.78
CA ASP A 88 -14.71 6.38 -27.51
C ASP A 88 -14.92 5.19 -26.58
N ARG A 89 -14.78 3.98 -27.15
CA ARG A 89 -14.93 2.71 -26.46
C ARG A 89 -13.53 2.25 -26.10
N ARG A 90 -13.24 2.19 -24.80
CA ARG A 90 -12.00 1.65 -24.26
C ARG A 90 -12.26 0.29 -23.64
N ILE A 91 -11.43 -0.68 -23.98
CA ILE A 91 -11.44 -2.02 -23.37
C ILE A 91 -10.35 -2.00 -22.30
N ILE A 92 -10.73 -2.27 -21.05
CA ILE A 92 -9.77 -2.42 -19.96
C ILE A 92 -9.29 -3.87 -20.01
N THR A 93 -8.00 -4.03 -20.25
CA THR A 93 -7.32 -5.33 -20.39
C THR A 93 -6.47 -5.61 -19.16
N GLU A 94 -5.98 -6.84 -19.05
CA GLU A 94 -5.11 -7.30 -17.95
C GLU A 94 -3.85 -6.45 -17.76
N GLY A 95 -3.43 -5.70 -18.79
CA GLY A 95 -2.29 -4.79 -18.72
C GLY A 95 -2.59 -3.44 -18.04
N PHE A 96 -3.83 -3.17 -17.64
CA PHE A 96 -4.15 -1.98 -16.85
C PHE A 96 -3.78 -2.17 -15.38
N HIS A 97 -3.25 -1.11 -14.79
CA HIS A 97 -2.87 -1.06 -13.37
C HIS A 97 -4.08 -1.00 -12.44
N LEU A 98 -3.82 -1.11 -11.14
CA LEU A 98 -4.83 -1.02 -10.08
C LEU A 98 -5.54 0.34 -10.07
N PHE A 99 -6.88 0.36 -10.10
CA PHE A 99 -7.67 1.60 -9.99
C PHE A 99 -9.09 1.38 -9.49
N TYR A 100 -9.76 2.48 -9.13
CA TYR A 100 -11.18 2.47 -8.78
C TYR A 100 -11.95 3.66 -9.33
N LEU A 101 -13.27 3.50 -9.48
CA LEU A 101 -14.17 4.52 -10.01
C LEU A 101 -15.46 4.59 -9.18
N PRO A 102 -15.94 5.80 -8.82
CA PRO A 102 -17.22 5.97 -8.14
C PRO A 102 -18.35 5.72 -9.15
N LEU A 103 -19.38 5.05 -8.67
CA LEU A 103 -20.51 4.60 -9.44
C LEU A 103 -21.75 5.40 -9.06
N LYS A 104 -22.39 6.03 -10.03
CA LYS A 104 -23.73 6.62 -9.84
C LYS A 104 -24.78 5.56 -10.15
N LEU A 105 -25.24 4.88 -9.10
CA LEU A 105 -26.41 4.01 -9.18
C LEU A 105 -27.70 4.83 -9.20
N LYS A 106 -28.70 4.35 -9.93
CA LYS A 106 -30.03 4.99 -9.94
C LYS A 106 -30.75 4.61 -8.65
N ASN A 107 -31.27 5.60 -7.93
CA ASN A 107 -32.17 5.44 -6.77
C ASN A 107 -31.53 4.89 -5.48
N THR A 108 -30.20 4.88 -5.33
CA THR A 108 -29.54 4.55 -4.06
C THR A 108 -28.90 5.79 -3.45
N LYS A 109 -28.90 5.87 -2.12
CA LYS A 109 -28.11 6.87 -1.37
C LYS A 109 -26.68 6.40 -1.11
N ASN A 110 -26.42 5.10 -1.30
CA ASN A 110 -25.14 4.49 -0.97
C ASN A 110 -24.10 4.83 -2.03
N THR A 111 -22.88 5.06 -1.58
CA THR A 111 -21.71 5.27 -2.43
C THR A 111 -21.21 3.90 -2.88
N CYS A 112 -21.02 3.71 -4.20
CA CYS A 112 -20.47 2.47 -4.71
C CYS A 112 -19.20 2.75 -5.52
N PHE A 113 -18.25 1.81 -5.48
CA PHE A 113 -17.00 1.89 -6.22
C PHE A 113 -16.82 0.65 -7.07
N PHE A 114 -16.43 0.85 -8.32
CA PHE A 114 -15.86 -0.23 -9.14
C PHE A 114 -14.37 -0.32 -8.82
N LEU A 115 -13.90 -1.51 -8.46
CA LEU A 115 -12.51 -1.81 -8.13
C LEU A 115 -11.94 -2.74 -9.19
N TYR A 116 -10.76 -2.39 -9.73
CA TYR A 116 -10.06 -3.19 -10.73
C TYR A 116 -8.59 -3.40 -10.34
N ASN A 117 -8.21 -4.66 -10.17
CA ASN A 117 -6.83 -5.09 -9.98
C ASN A 117 -6.70 -6.53 -10.50
N TYR A 118 -6.52 -6.70 -11.82
CA TYR A 118 -6.64 -8.03 -12.45
C TYR A 118 -5.82 -9.11 -11.69
N PRO A 119 -6.42 -10.28 -11.35
CA PRO A 119 -7.74 -10.77 -11.76
C PRO A 119 -8.91 -10.32 -10.87
N PHE A 120 -8.66 -9.52 -9.85
CA PHE A 120 -9.70 -9.00 -8.95
C PHE A 120 -10.51 -7.89 -9.64
N ILE A 121 -11.81 -8.14 -9.78
CA ILE A 121 -12.78 -7.21 -10.37
C ILE A 121 -13.98 -7.19 -9.43
N ALA A 122 -14.34 -6.03 -8.89
CA ALA A 122 -15.41 -5.96 -7.91
C ALA A 122 -16.23 -4.67 -8.00
N ILE A 123 -17.47 -4.73 -7.50
CA ILE A 123 -18.23 -3.55 -7.08
C ILE A 123 -18.33 -3.58 -5.56
N TYR A 124 -17.86 -2.52 -4.92
CA TYR A 124 -17.93 -2.32 -3.48
C TYR A 124 -19.02 -1.31 -3.14
N ASN A 125 -19.94 -1.68 -2.26
CA ASN A 125 -21.03 -0.82 -1.78
C ASN A 125 -20.71 -0.34 -0.36
N VAL A 126 -20.47 0.97 -0.23
CA VAL A 126 -20.21 1.64 1.04
C VAL A 126 -21.55 1.97 1.69
N ASP A 127 -22.07 1.01 2.43
CA ASP A 127 -23.20 1.19 3.34
C ASP A 127 -22.65 1.22 4.77
N SER A 128 -23.03 2.23 5.57
CA SER A 128 -22.53 2.41 6.93
C SER A 128 -23.02 1.32 7.91
N LEU A 129 -24.07 0.58 7.55
CA LEU A 129 -24.63 -0.49 8.36
C LEU A 129 -24.22 -1.88 7.86
N ASN A 130 -24.16 -2.07 6.54
CA ASN A 130 -23.85 -3.39 5.94
C ASN A 130 -23.05 -3.21 4.64
N PRO A 131 -21.73 -2.99 4.71
CA PRO A 131 -20.91 -2.90 3.50
C PRO A 131 -20.90 -4.23 2.75
N GLU A 132 -21.00 -4.19 1.42
CA GLU A 132 -21.12 -5.37 0.57
C GLU A 132 -20.13 -5.32 -0.60
N ILE A 133 -19.69 -6.49 -1.06
CA ILE A 133 -18.82 -6.61 -2.23
C ILE A 133 -19.38 -7.66 -3.21
N GLU A 134 -19.57 -7.26 -4.47
CA GLU A 134 -19.84 -8.18 -5.59
C GLU A 134 -18.54 -8.41 -6.35
N ILE A 135 -17.98 -9.62 -6.26
CA ILE A 135 -16.79 -10.03 -7.00
C ILE A 135 -17.20 -10.65 -8.33
N PHE A 136 -16.51 -10.25 -9.40
CA PHE A 136 -16.74 -10.73 -10.76
C PHE A 136 -15.70 -11.78 -11.17
N PRO A 137 -16.08 -12.77 -12.00
CA PRO A 137 -15.13 -13.73 -12.55
C PRO A 137 -14.04 -13.05 -13.38
N LYS A 138 -12.83 -13.61 -13.40
CA LYS A 138 -11.70 -13.13 -14.23
C LYS A 138 -12.02 -13.03 -15.74
N SER A 139 -13.01 -13.78 -16.22
CA SER A 139 -13.49 -13.75 -17.61
C SER A 139 -14.36 -12.54 -17.94
N THR A 140 -14.62 -11.66 -16.96
CA THR A 140 -15.47 -10.48 -17.14
C THR A 140 -14.77 -9.45 -18.03
N ASN A 141 -15.40 -9.09 -19.14
CA ASN A 141 -14.96 -7.98 -19.97
C ASN A 141 -15.36 -6.65 -19.30
N VAL A 142 -14.38 -5.77 -19.15
CA VAL A 142 -14.55 -4.43 -18.58
C VAL A 142 -14.40 -3.41 -19.70
N ILE A 143 -15.47 -2.67 -20.00
CA ILE A 143 -15.50 -1.72 -21.12
C ILE A 143 -16.03 -0.37 -20.64
N ILE A 144 -15.33 0.70 -21.02
CA ILE A 144 -15.75 2.08 -20.73
C ILE A 144 -16.13 2.75 -22.05
N GLU A 145 -17.37 3.22 -22.15
CA GLU A 145 -17.93 3.88 -23.33
C GLU A 145 -18.49 5.26 -22.95
N GLY A 146 -17.68 6.30 -23.10
CA GLY A 146 -18.01 7.65 -22.66
C GLY A 146 -18.22 7.77 -21.15
N LYS A 147 -19.48 7.84 -20.69
CA LYS A 147 -19.86 7.95 -19.26
C LYS A 147 -20.36 6.64 -18.67
N ILE A 148 -20.13 5.52 -19.35
CA ILE A 148 -20.78 4.25 -19.05
C ILE A 148 -19.73 3.18 -18.81
N LEU A 149 -19.76 2.54 -17.65
CA LEU A 149 -19.11 1.26 -17.39
C LEU A 149 -20.01 0.12 -17.88
N ILE A 150 -19.44 -0.82 -18.64
CA ILE A 150 -20.10 -2.05 -19.08
C ILE A 150 -19.28 -3.23 -18.56
N LEU A 151 -19.94 -4.09 -17.78
CA LEU A 151 -19.40 -5.36 -17.28
C LEU A 151 -20.16 -6.52 -17.94
N GLY A 152 -19.43 -7.50 -18.47
CA GLY A 152 -20.06 -8.63 -19.16
C GLY A 152 -19.14 -9.80 -19.48
N ASN A 153 -19.67 -11.03 -19.38
CA ASN A 153 -18.90 -12.25 -19.70
C ASN A 153 -18.70 -12.47 -21.21
N LYS A 154 -19.48 -11.77 -22.05
CA LYS A 154 -19.35 -11.77 -23.51
C LYS A 154 -19.37 -10.33 -24.03
N PRO A 155 -18.73 -10.03 -25.18
CA PRO A 155 -18.68 -8.67 -25.75
C PRO A 155 -20.05 -8.01 -25.99
N ASN A 156 -21.11 -8.83 -26.09
CA ASN A 156 -22.48 -8.41 -26.36
C ASN A 156 -23.45 -8.61 -25.18
N GLU A 157 -22.98 -9.18 -24.07
CA GLU A 157 -23.80 -9.46 -22.89
C GLU A 157 -23.54 -8.36 -21.86
N LYS A 158 -24.54 -7.52 -21.60
CA LYS A 158 -24.43 -6.38 -20.67
C LYS A 158 -25.04 -6.78 -19.33
N LYS A 159 -24.22 -7.15 -18.34
CA LYS A 159 -24.72 -7.42 -16.99
C LYS A 159 -25.02 -6.10 -16.26
N TYR A 160 -24.15 -5.11 -16.43
CA TYR A 160 -24.30 -3.79 -15.81
C TYR A 160 -24.03 -2.64 -16.77
N GLN A 161 -24.78 -1.55 -16.60
CA GLN A 161 -24.55 -0.27 -17.26
C GLN A 161 -24.58 0.84 -16.19
N ILE A 162 -23.40 1.32 -15.80
CA ILE A 162 -23.28 2.23 -14.65
C ILE A 162 -22.76 3.58 -15.10
N LYS A 163 -23.36 4.67 -14.61
CA LYS A 163 -22.98 6.03 -14.98
C LYS A 163 -21.76 6.46 -14.17
N LEU A 164 -20.77 6.97 -14.86
CA LEU A 164 -19.49 7.43 -14.31
C LEU A 164 -19.29 8.94 -14.52
N GLU A 165 -18.30 9.52 -13.84
CA GLU A 165 -17.87 10.91 -13.99
C GLU A 165 -16.75 11.03 -15.04
N LYS A 166 -17.10 11.41 -16.28
CA LYS A 166 -16.21 11.35 -17.45
C LYS A 166 -14.81 11.96 -17.20
N GLU A 167 -14.76 13.16 -16.65
CA GLU A 167 -13.51 13.91 -16.46
C GLU A 167 -12.53 13.19 -15.52
N LYS A 168 -13.03 12.57 -14.45
CA LYS A 168 -12.21 11.79 -13.52
C LYS A 168 -11.68 10.52 -14.19
N ILE A 169 -12.54 9.80 -14.91
CA ILE A 169 -12.16 8.56 -15.62
C ILE A 169 -11.12 8.86 -16.70
N ASP A 170 -11.36 9.88 -17.54
CA ASP A 170 -10.46 10.21 -18.64
C ASP A 170 -9.08 10.55 -18.09
N THR A 171 -9.01 11.28 -16.96
CA THR A 171 -7.74 11.55 -16.26
C THR A 171 -7.06 10.26 -15.79
N ILE A 172 -7.79 9.38 -15.09
CA ILE A 172 -7.27 8.10 -14.59
C ILE A 172 -6.77 7.21 -15.75
N LEU A 173 -7.59 7.01 -16.78
CA LEU A 173 -7.28 6.13 -17.91
C LEU A 173 -6.24 6.70 -18.88
N ASN A 174 -5.99 8.01 -18.86
CA ASN A 174 -4.91 8.64 -19.63
C ASN A 174 -3.61 8.77 -18.82
N SER A 175 -3.61 8.34 -17.56
CA SER A 175 -2.41 8.31 -16.74
C SER A 175 -1.33 7.43 -17.39
N ASN A 176 -0.08 7.91 -17.37
CA ASN A 176 1.08 7.19 -17.88
C ASN A 176 1.88 6.51 -16.76
N GLU A 177 1.30 6.37 -15.57
CA GLU A 177 1.92 5.69 -14.44
C GLU A 177 2.14 4.21 -14.74
N LYS A 178 3.30 3.71 -14.33
CA LYS A 178 3.70 2.30 -14.51
C LYS A 178 3.64 1.48 -13.23
N SER A 179 3.72 2.13 -12.07
CA SER A 179 3.62 1.46 -10.77
C SER A 179 2.14 1.38 -10.38
N PRO A 180 1.65 0.21 -9.93
CA PRO A 180 0.31 0.08 -9.34
C PRO A 180 0.08 1.09 -8.19
N LEU A 181 1.09 1.31 -7.34
CA LEU A 181 1.01 2.29 -6.26
C LEU A 181 0.92 3.72 -6.79
N ALA A 182 1.71 4.10 -7.79
CA ALA A 182 1.64 5.44 -8.37
C ALA A 182 0.28 5.69 -9.05
N PHE A 183 -0.25 4.67 -9.72
CA PHE A 183 -1.58 4.70 -10.32
C PHE A 183 -2.66 4.85 -9.24
N TYR A 184 -2.56 4.09 -8.14
CA TYR A 184 -3.44 4.22 -6.98
C TYR A 184 -3.44 5.62 -6.39
N VAL A 185 -2.27 6.19 -6.11
CA VAL A 185 -2.12 7.56 -5.56
C VAL A 185 -2.76 8.59 -6.49
N THR A 186 -2.56 8.44 -7.81
CA THR A 186 -3.21 9.32 -8.80
C THR A 186 -4.74 9.19 -8.76
N CYS A 187 -5.27 7.98 -8.61
CA CYS A 187 -6.70 7.76 -8.44
C CYS A 187 -7.21 8.39 -7.15
N HIS A 188 -6.49 8.20 -6.04
CA HIS A 188 -6.86 8.69 -4.72
C HIS A 188 -6.89 10.22 -4.64
N GLN A 189 -5.94 10.90 -5.29
CA GLN A 189 -5.94 12.36 -5.43
C GLN A 189 -7.18 12.92 -6.14
N LEU A 190 -7.79 12.14 -7.05
CA LEU A 190 -8.99 12.53 -7.79
C LEU A 190 -10.28 12.10 -7.08
N ILE A 191 -10.21 11.03 -6.28
CA ILE A 191 -11.34 10.30 -5.70
C ILE A 191 -11.01 9.85 -4.28
N PRO A 192 -10.84 10.75 -3.29
CA PRO A 192 -10.37 10.40 -1.95
C PRO A 192 -11.42 9.64 -1.11
N GLU A 193 -12.62 9.39 -1.66
CA GLU A 193 -13.75 8.85 -0.90
C GLU A 193 -13.69 7.34 -0.64
N LEU A 194 -12.78 6.61 -1.28
CA LEU A 194 -12.59 5.18 -1.03
C LEU A 194 -11.65 5.00 0.17
N GLU A 195 -12.22 4.55 1.29
CA GLU A 195 -11.42 4.14 2.45
C GLU A 195 -11.06 2.65 2.38
N PRO A 196 -9.83 2.27 2.78
CA PRO A 196 -9.43 0.87 2.88
C PRO A 196 -10.25 0.13 3.95
N THR A 197 -10.74 -1.06 3.61
CA THR A 197 -11.43 -1.95 4.56
C THR A 197 -11.04 -3.41 4.32
N TYR A 198 -11.23 -4.26 5.33
CA TYR A 198 -10.97 -5.69 5.22
C TYR A 198 -11.73 -6.38 4.07
N LEU A 199 -12.95 -5.92 3.76
CA LEU A 199 -13.76 -6.49 2.66
C LEU A 199 -13.10 -6.34 1.29
N ILE A 200 -12.31 -5.28 1.11
CA ILE A 200 -11.61 -4.98 -0.13
C ILE A 200 -10.09 -5.12 0.05
N ASN A 201 -9.63 -5.85 1.07
CA ASN A 201 -8.20 -6.02 1.33
C ASN A 201 -7.44 -6.57 0.12
N ASN A 202 -8.02 -7.52 -0.63
CA ASN A 202 -7.44 -8.05 -1.87
C ASN A 202 -7.17 -6.97 -2.94
N PHE A 203 -7.89 -5.85 -2.90
CA PHE A 203 -7.59 -4.70 -3.73
C PHE A 203 -6.29 -4.03 -3.29
N TYR A 204 -6.05 -3.88 -1.98
CA TYR A 204 -4.88 -3.18 -1.42
C TYR A 204 -3.63 -4.06 -1.29
N THR A 205 -3.79 -5.30 -0.85
CA THR A 205 -2.67 -6.22 -0.62
C THR A 205 -1.85 -6.46 -1.89
N ASN A 206 -0.54 -6.65 -1.70
CA ASN A 206 0.49 -6.89 -2.72
C ASN A 206 0.77 -5.69 -3.65
N ASN A 207 -0.20 -4.81 -3.91
CA ASN A 207 -0.07 -3.76 -4.92
C ASN A 207 0.06 -2.36 -4.32
N ILE A 208 -0.60 -2.12 -3.19
CA ILE A 208 -0.55 -0.86 -2.45
C ILE A 208 0.22 -1.08 -1.15
N TYR A 209 -0.24 -1.98 -0.29
CA TYR A 209 0.38 -2.23 1.02
C TYR A 209 1.54 -3.22 0.88
N ASN A 210 2.67 -2.71 0.39
CA ASN A 210 3.87 -3.46 0.07
C ASN A 210 5.14 -2.68 0.45
N THR A 211 6.31 -3.25 0.15
CA THR A 211 7.60 -2.58 0.39
C THR A 211 7.73 -1.26 -0.37
N HIS A 212 7.18 -1.14 -1.59
CA HIS A 212 7.23 0.10 -2.37
C HIS A 212 6.57 1.27 -1.63
N PHE A 213 5.42 1.01 -1.00
CA PHE A 213 4.72 2.00 -0.17
C PHE A 213 5.54 2.45 1.03
N LEU A 214 6.04 1.50 1.82
CA LEU A 214 6.82 1.81 3.03
C LEU A 214 8.12 2.57 2.70
N LEU A 215 8.79 2.22 1.60
CA LEU A 215 10.01 2.92 1.16
C LEU A 215 9.72 4.31 0.58
N SER A 216 8.57 4.49 -0.09
CA SER A 216 8.12 5.81 -0.54
C SER A 216 7.95 6.76 0.64
N LEU A 217 7.46 6.25 1.77
CA LEU A 217 7.28 7.03 2.98
C LEU A 217 8.60 7.35 3.69
N ALA A 218 9.54 6.40 3.73
CA ALA A 218 10.86 6.61 4.33
C ALA A 218 11.62 7.79 3.69
N ASN A 219 11.38 8.05 2.40
CA ASN A 219 11.97 9.18 1.67
C ASN A 219 11.40 10.55 2.04
N LEU A 220 10.20 10.60 2.63
CA LEU A 220 9.57 11.86 3.05
C LEU A 220 10.18 12.41 4.35
N GLN A 221 11.04 11.63 5.03
CA GLN A 221 11.69 12.00 6.29
C GLN A 221 10.70 12.46 7.37
N ILE A 222 9.55 11.79 7.46
CA ILE A 222 8.58 11.99 8.55
C ILE A 222 9.23 11.49 9.84
N THR A 223 9.19 12.31 10.90
CA THR A 223 9.84 12.01 12.20
C THR A 223 8.86 11.83 13.35
N ASP A 224 7.55 11.85 13.08
CA ASP A 224 6.51 11.63 14.08
C ASP A 224 6.62 10.22 14.68
N SER A 225 6.53 10.09 16.00
CA SER A 225 6.75 8.81 16.68
C SER A 225 5.69 7.77 16.33
N ASP A 226 4.42 8.18 16.31
CA ASP A 226 3.28 7.29 16.10
C ASP A 226 3.29 6.78 14.66
N PHE A 227 3.65 7.67 13.72
CA PHE A 227 3.91 7.30 12.32
C PHE A 227 5.01 6.25 12.20
N ILE A 228 6.16 6.46 12.86
CA ILE A 228 7.30 5.54 12.76
C ILE A 228 6.99 4.20 13.42
N ASP A 229 6.32 4.19 14.56
CA ASP A 229 5.90 2.97 15.24
C ASP A 229 4.94 2.17 14.35
N SER A 230 3.96 2.84 13.75
CA SER A 230 3.04 2.23 12.77
C SER A 230 3.80 1.70 11.54
N TRP A 231 4.78 2.46 11.03
CA TRP A 231 5.62 2.03 9.90
C TRP A 231 6.39 0.75 10.20
N VAL A 232 6.95 0.62 11.41
CA VAL A 232 7.62 -0.60 11.84
C VAL A 232 6.63 -1.76 11.89
N VAL A 233 5.45 -1.59 12.52
CA VAL A 233 4.42 -2.64 12.58
C VAL A 233 3.97 -3.06 11.18
N ALA A 234 3.68 -2.10 10.30
CA ALA A 234 3.27 -2.39 8.92
C ALA A 234 4.36 -3.16 8.16
N GLY A 235 5.63 -2.93 8.46
CA GLY A 235 6.78 -3.55 7.79
C GLY A 235 7.25 -4.90 8.36
N GLU A 236 6.66 -5.41 9.44
CA GLU A 236 7.14 -6.64 10.11
C GLU A 236 7.23 -7.83 9.15
N TYR A 237 6.20 -8.09 8.32
CA TYR A 237 6.19 -9.19 7.33
C TYR A 237 7.29 -9.11 6.25
N VAL A 238 7.92 -7.95 6.06
CA VAL A 238 9.01 -7.68 5.09
C VAL A 238 10.23 -7.03 5.76
N PHE A 239 10.40 -7.27 7.06
CA PHE A 239 11.35 -6.57 7.91
C PHE A 239 12.78 -6.63 7.37
N GLU A 240 13.24 -7.81 6.97
CA GLU A 240 14.60 -8.00 6.45
C GLU A 240 14.88 -7.16 5.21
N SER A 241 13.98 -7.23 4.23
CA SER A 241 14.08 -6.49 2.98
C SER A 241 14.11 -4.98 3.23
N LEU A 242 13.23 -4.48 4.11
CA LEU A 242 13.15 -3.07 4.44
C LEU A 242 14.42 -2.57 5.13
N PHE A 243 14.86 -3.23 6.20
CA PHE A 243 16.04 -2.77 6.95
C PHE A 243 17.33 -2.95 6.15
N THR A 244 17.44 -4.01 5.33
CA THR A 244 18.57 -4.16 4.40
C THR A 244 18.66 -2.95 3.48
N TYR A 245 17.55 -2.57 2.83
CA TYR A 245 17.52 -1.43 1.95
C TYR A 245 17.82 -0.10 2.67
N LEU A 246 17.24 0.12 3.86
CA LEU A 246 17.48 1.32 4.65
C LEU A 246 18.97 1.48 5.00
N PHE A 247 19.63 0.40 5.43
CA PHE A 247 21.05 0.43 5.74
C PHE A 247 21.93 0.59 4.50
N GLU A 248 21.65 -0.12 3.41
CA GLU A 248 22.36 0.05 2.14
C GLU A 248 22.30 1.49 1.65
N LYS A 249 21.12 2.10 1.73
CA LYS A 249 20.90 3.50 1.34
C LYS A 249 21.66 4.47 2.26
N GLU A 250 21.62 4.26 3.56
CA GLU A 250 22.36 5.08 4.53
C GLU A 250 23.87 5.01 4.26
N PHE A 251 24.42 3.81 4.03
CA PHE A 251 25.85 3.63 3.78
C PHE A 251 26.28 4.21 2.44
N SER A 252 25.48 4.00 1.40
CA SER A 252 25.77 4.53 0.06
C SER A 252 25.74 6.06 0.04
N SER A 253 24.84 6.68 0.80
CA SER A 253 24.69 8.14 0.84
C SER A 253 25.68 8.86 1.77
N SER A 254 26.23 8.17 2.77
CA SER A 254 27.13 8.76 3.76
C SER A 254 28.58 8.91 3.28
N GLY A 255 29.00 8.12 2.29
CA GLY A 255 30.35 8.16 1.70
C GLY A 255 31.48 7.59 2.58
N SER A 256 31.29 7.52 3.91
CA SER A 256 32.16 6.79 4.85
C SER A 256 31.37 6.26 6.05
N HIS A 257 31.90 5.23 6.71
CA HIS A 257 31.27 4.61 7.89
C HIS A 257 31.11 5.61 9.06
N GLU A 258 32.10 6.48 9.29
CA GLU A 258 32.08 7.50 10.35
C GLU A 258 30.97 8.57 10.17
N LYS A 259 30.47 8.75 8.94
CA LYS A 259 29.43 9.74 8.61
C LYS A 259 28.01 9.17 8.64
N CYS A 260 27.87 7.87 8.86
CA CYS A 260 26.57 7.20 8.93
C CYS A 260 25.80 7.61 10.19
N PHE A 261 24.48 7.42 10.16
CA PHE A 261 23.58 7.61 11.29
C PHE A 261 23.56 9.03 11.82
N LYS A 262 23.05 9.96 11.00
CA LYS A 262 22.69 11.29 11.49
C LYS A 262 21.61 11.18 12.56
N LYS A 263 21.70 11.98 13.63
CA LYS A 263 20.86 11.89 14.85
C LYS A 263 19.34 11.91 14.59
N GLN A 264 18.89 12.47 13.47
CA GLN A 264 17.46 12.54 13.09
C GLN A 264 17.18 11.86 11.74
N SER A 265 18.01 10.91 11.31
CA SER A 265 17.71 10.15 10.10
C SER A 265 16.53 9.20 10.33
N PHE A 266 15.78 8.92 9.26
CA PHE A 266 14.66 7.99 9.31
C PHE A 266 15.07 6.62 9.85
N VAL A 267 16.23 6.09 9.41
CA VAL A 267 16.75 4.79 9.87
C VAL A 267 17.04 4.77 11.38
N ILE A 268 17.43 5.90 11.97
CA ILE A 268 17.62 5.99 13.42
C ILE A 268 16.29 6.02 14.15
N ASN A 269 15.30 6.76 13.65
CA ASN A 269 13.97 6.78 14.25
C ASN A 269 13.28 5.40 14.15
N ALA A 270 13.39 4.74 13.00
CA ALA A 270 12.87 3.38 12.79
C ALA A 270 13.57 2.37 13.72
N GLY A 271 14.90 2.46 13.86
CA GLY A 271 15.63 1.63 14.81
C GLY A 271 15.22 1.87 16.26
N ALA A 272 14.99 3.13 16.63
CA ALA A 272 14.50 3.49 17.97
C ALA A 272 13.11 2.89 18.23
N ALA A 273 12.22 2.88 17.24
CA ALA A 273 10.90 2.25 17.35
C ALA A 273 10.99 0.73 17.56
N VAL A 274 11.92 0.04 16.88
CA VAL A 274 12.17 -1.39 17.12
C VAL A 274 12.65 -1.61 18.56
N PHE A 275 13.63 -0.84 19.03
CA PHE A 275 14.14 -0.96 20.40
C PHE A 275 13.09 -0.62 21.47
N ARG A 276 12.14 0.29 21.19
CA ARG A 276 11.04 0.60 22.11
C ARG A 276 10.07 -0.57 22.34
N LYS A 277 10.04 -1.55 21.44
CA LYS A 277 9.23 -2.77 21.61
C LYS A 277 10.00 -3.89 22.31
N ASP A 278 11.27 -3.68 22.61
CA ASP A 278 12.16 -4.69 23.20
C ASP A 278 12.27 -4.48 24.71
N SER A 279 11.47 -5.24 25.48
CA SER A 279 11.39 -5.09 26.93
C SER A 279 12.72 -5.33 27.64
N ASP A 280 13.48 -6.34 27.21
CA ASP A 280 14.76 -6.69 27.83
C ASP A 280 15.80 -5.59 27.57
N PHE A 281 15.81 -5.03 26.35
CA PHE A 281 16.65 -3.88 26.04
C PHE A 281 16.23 -2.61 26.81
N LEU A 282 14.93 -2.37 26.96
CA LEU A 282 14.44 -1.24 27.75
C LEU A 282 14.81 -1.34 29.23
N ASP A 283 14.74 -2.52 29.84
CA ASP A 283 15.18 -2.76 31.22
C ASP A 283 16.67 -2.41 31.40
N PHE A 284 17.51 -2.78 30.42
CA PHE A 284 18.91 -2.37 30.38
C PHE A 284 19.07 -0.85 30.28
N VAL A 285 18.36 -0.21 29.36
CA VAL A 285 18.44 1.25 29.16
C VAL A 285 17.98 2.00 30.42
N ASP A 286 16.95 1.53 31.09
CA ASP A 286 16.46 2.09 32.35
C ASP A 286 17.47 1.93 33.48
N PHE A 287 18.11 0.76 33.59
CA PHE A 287 19.19 0.54 34.53
C PHE A 287 20.34 1.54 34.32
N VAL A 288 20.78 1.72 33.07
CA VAL A 288 21.86 2.65 32.71
C VAL A 288 21.46 4.08 33.06
N SER A 289 20.25 4.49 32.69
CA SER A 289 19.75 5.86 32.85
C SER A 289 19.53 6.27 34.31
N ASN A 290 19.25 5.29 35.19
CA ASN A 290 19.04 5.51 36.62
C ASN A 290 20.33 5.36 37.46
N THR A 291 21.42 4.90 36.88
CA THR A 291 22.71 4.76 37.57
C THR A 291 23.46 6.10 37.58
N LYS A 292 23.64 6.72 38.77
CA LYS A 292 24.26 8.05 38.93
C LYS A 292 25.71 8.20 38.43
N LYS A 293 26.46 7.09 38.38
CA LYS A 293 27.86 7.02 37.92
C LYS A 293 28.11 5.66 37.30
N ILE A 294 27.82 5.52 36.01
CA ILE A 294 28.07 4.25 35.31
C ILE A 294 29.50 4.23 34.76
N THR A 295 30.29 3.23 35.14
CA THR A 295 31.62 3.00 34.56
C THR A 295 31.50 2.10 33.33
N ILE A 296 32.45 2.19 32.40
CA ILE A 296 32.49 1.33 31.20
C ILE A 296 32.44 -0.15 31.57
N SER A 297 33.25 -0.59 32.54
CA SER A 297 33.25 -1.99 32.99
C SER A 297 31.87 -2.45 33.52
N LYS A 298 31.19 -1.60 34.31
CA LYS A 298 29.83 -1.92 34.81
C LYS A 298 28.83 -1.95 33.65
N TYR A 299 28.91 -0.98 32.75
CA TYR A 299 28.07 -0.91 31.56
C TYR A 299 28.20 -2.18 30.71
N LEU A 300 29.42 -2.59 30.37
CA LEU A 300 29.69 -3.80 29.58
C LEU A 300 29.19 -5.07 30.29
N SER A 301 29.39 -5.15 31.62
CA SER A 301 28.89 -6.27 32.41
C SER A 301 27.37 -6.39 32.33
N GLU A 302 26.63 -5.28 32.40
CA GLU A 302 25.17 -5.32 32.31
C GLU A 302 24.70 -5.53 30.88
N PHE A 303 25.28 -4.82 29.91
CA PHE A 303 24.94 -4.98 28.49
C PHE A 303 25.11 -6.42 28.00
N SER A 304 26.07 -7.16 28.55
CA SER A 304 26.30 -8.56 28.20
C SER A 304 25.20 -9.53 28.66
N LYS A 305 24.35 -9.14 29.63
CA LYS A 305 23.34 -10.00 30.27
C LYS A 305 21.99 -9.99 29.56
N TYR A 306 21.63 -8.87 28.95
CA TYR A 306 20.30 -8.69 28.35
C TYR A 306 20.29 -9.26 26.93
N PRO A 307 19.46 -10.26 26.64
CA PRO A 307 19.22 -10.67 25.26
C PRO A 307 18.44 -9.56 24.56
N PHE A 308 18.69 -9.40 23.26
CA PHE A 308 17.80 -8.62 22.42
C PHE A 308 16.60 -9.50 22.03
N SER A 309 15.43 -8.89 21.89
CA SER A 309 14.31 -9.52 21.21
C SER A 309 14.70 -9.97 19.80
N GLN A 310 13.93 -10.90 19.25
CA GLN A 310 14.14 -11.45 17.91
C GLN A 310 14.27 -10.36 16.83
N TYR A 311 13.39 -9.35 16.84
CA TYR A 311 13.43 -8.25 15.86
C TYR A 311 14.62 -7.31 16.06
N SER A 312 14.96 -6.96 17.29
CA SER A 312 16.13 -6.12 17.53
C SER A 312 17.42 -6.85 17.18
N GLN A 313 17.53 -8.13 17.52
CA GLN A 313 18.66 -8.99 17.12
C GLN A 313 18.75 -9.07 15.59
N LEU A 314 17.63 -9.30 14.90
CA LEU A 314 17.56 -9.35 13.45
C LEU A 314 18.01 -8.03 12.82
N MET A 315 17.50 -6.90 13.31
CA MET A 315 17.87 -5.57 12.82
C MET A 315 19.37 -5.32 12.95
N VAL A 316 19.95 -5.64 14.11
CA VAL A 316 21.39 -5.44 14.35
C VAL A 316 22.22 -6.44 13.53
N HIS A 317 21.73 -7.66 13.30
CA HIS A 317 22.34 -8.65 12.41
C HIS A 317 22.37 -8.16 10.96
N ILE A 318 21.23 -7.68 10.44
CA ILE A 318 21.14 -7.10 9.08
C ILE A 318 22.09 -5.90 8.96
N LEU A 319 22.15 -5.05 9.98
CA LEU A 319 23.08 -3.94 10.03
C LEU A 319 24.54 -4.40 9.89
N TYR A 320 24.93 -5.40 10.69
CA TYR A 320 26.28 -5.97 10.67
C TYR A 320 26.63 -6.54 9.29
N THR A 321 25.77 -7.41 8.75
CA THR A 321 26.02 -8.10 7.48
C THR A 321 26.04 -7.13 6.30
N THR A 322 25.14 -6.14 6.29
CA THR A 322 25.09 -5.08 5.27
C THR A 322 26.34 -4.20 5.33
N ALA A 323 26.79 -3.85 6.54
CA ALA A 323 28.02 -3.07 6.74
C ALA A 323 29.26 -3.85 6.29
N LEU A 324 29.35 -5.14 6.63
CA LEU A 324 30.44 -6.01 6.23
C LEU A 324 30.50 -6.17 4.70
N ARG A 325 29.35 -6.36 4.05
CA ARG A 325 29.24 -6.42 2.58
C ARG A 325 29.72 -5.12 1.92
N THR A 326 29.33 -3.98 2.49
CA THR A 326 29.61 -2.66 1.93
C THR A 326 31.06 -2.22 2.13
N PHE A 327 31.57 -2.32 3.36
CA PHE A 327 32.89 -1.79 3.74
C PHE A 327 34.01 -2.85 3.80
N ARG A 328 33.68 -4.14 3.66
CA ARG A 328 34.61 -5.29 3.58
C ARG A 328 35.58 -5.41 4.76
N ARG A 329 35.23 -4.87 5.93
CA ARG A 329 36.03 -4.92 7.16
C ARG A 329 35.14 -5.08 8.38
N ALA A 330 35.40 -6.09 9.19
CA ALA A 330 34.67 -6.37 10.43
C ALA A 330 34.71 -5.19 11.41
N ALA A 331 35.87 -4.52 11.55
CA ALA A 331 36.00 -3.35 12.42
C ALA A 331 35.01 -2.22 12.07
N HIS A 332 34.77 -1.96 10.77
CA HIS A 332 33.78 -0.96 10.37
C HIS A 332 32.35 -1.41 10.66
N ALA A 333 32.06 -2.71 10.53
CA ALA A 333 30.75 -3.26 10.88
C ALA A 333 30.47 -3.15 12.38
N PHE A 334 31.45 -3.48 13.23
CA PHE A 334 31.32 -3.30 14.68
C PHE A 334 31.15 -1.83 15.08
N TYR A 335 31.92 -0.92 14.46
CA TYR A 335 31.73 0.52 14.66
C TYR A 335 30.29 0.95 14.34
N LEU A 336 29.75 0.51 13.20
CA LEU A 336 28.40 0.89 12.78
C LEU A 336 27.33 0.29 13.69
N VAL A 337 27.48 -0.97 14.09
CA VAL A 337 26.61 -1.62 15.08
C VAL A 337 26.62 -0.87 16.41
N GLY A 338 27.81 -0.61 16.95
CA GLY A 338 27.98 0.15 18.19
C GLY A 338 27.33 1.52 18.11
N SER A 339 27.68 2.29 17.08
CA SER A 339 27.15 3.64 16.85
C SER A 339 25.62 3.65 16.71
N PHE A 340 25.05 2.68 15.98
CA PHE A 340 23.61 2.58 15.78
C PHE A 340 22.87 2.26 17.08
N ILE A 341 23.28 1.23 17.82
CA ILE A 341 22.67 0.86 19.11
C ILE A 341 22.71 2.06 20.05
N PHE A 342 23.84 2.77 20.11
CA PHE A 342 23.98 3.95 20.96
C PHE A 342 23.03 5.07 20.55
N LYS A 343 23.04 5.45 19.26
CA LYS A 343 22.26 6.60 18.76
C LYS A 343 20.76 6.34 18.76
N ALA A 344 20.32 5.15 18.38
CA ALA A 344 18.91 4.79 18.26
C ALA A 344 18.30 4.31 19.58
N GLY A 345 19.05 3.55 20.39
CA GLY A 345 18.51 2.88 21.58
C GLY A 345 18.87 3.52 22.91
N ILE A 346 20.12 3.97 23.08
CA ILE A 346 20.66 4.29 24.42
C ILE A 346 20.69 5.80 24.67
N SER A 347 21.35 6.55 23.78
CA SER A 347 21.54 8.00 23.87
C SER A 347 20.25 8.80 24.10
N PRO A 348 19.09 8.45 23.49
CA PRO A 348 17.85 9.18 23.73
C PRO A 348 17.39 9.17 25.20
N SER A 349 17.71 8.12 25.94
CA SER A 349 17.30 7.94 27.35
C SER A 349 18.35 8.45 28.35
N LEU A 350 19.59 8.66 27.89
CA LEU A 350 20.66 9.19 28.73
C LEU A 350 20.46 10.69 29.00
N LYS A 351 20.49 11.07 30.28
CA LYS A 351 20.59 12.48 30.67
C LYS A 351 21.96 13.01 30.21
N HIS A 352 21.97 14.11 29.43
CA HIS A 352 23.19 14.74 28.93
C HIS A 352 24.17 15.03 30.08
N SER A 353 25.20 14.18 30.18
CA SER A 353 26.19 14.16 31.25
C SER A 353 27.53 13.71 30.68
N ARG A 354 28.62 13.90 31.43
CA ARG A 354 29.97 13.44 31.05
C ARG A 354 30.01 11.93 30.76
N GLU A 355 29.19 11.15 31.46
CA GLU A 355 29.09 9.69 31.32
C GLU A 355 28.52 9.31 29.94
N SER A 356 27.62 10.12 29.38
CA SER A 356 27.14 9.94 28.01
C SER A 356 28.26 10.05 26.97
N ALA A 357 29.28 10.89 27.20
CA ALA A 357 30.39 11.06 26.26
C ALA A 357 31.41 9.92 26.32
N GLU A 358 31.59 9.30 27.50
CA GLU A 358 32.45 8.11 27.64
C GLU A 358 31.81 6.87 27.00
N LEU A 359 30.49 6.70 27.16
CA LEU A 359 29.74 5.64 26.48
C LEU A 359 29.67 5.86 24.96
N GLU A 360 29.52 7.11 24.49
CA GLU A 360 29.57 7.42 23.06
C GLU A 360 30.93 7.00 22.46
N ARG A 361 32.04 7.34 23.12
CA ARG A 361 33.39 6.93 22.69
C ARG A 361 33.59 5.42 22.65
N LEU A 362 33.01 4.68 23.61
CA LEU A 362 33.01 3.22 23.60
C LEU A 362 32.31 2.69 22.34
N HIS A 363 31.11 3.20 22.05
CA HIS A 363 30.32 2.80 20.90
C HIS A 363 30.91 3.23 19.56
N GLU A 364 31.74 4.26 19.54
CA GLU A 364 32.53 4.71 18.40
C GLU A 364 33.91 4.02 18.27
N PHE A 365 34.22 3.04 19.13
CA PHE A 365 35.53 2.36 19.14
C PHE A 365 36.72 3.34 19.25
N ASN A 366 36.57 4.40 20.04
CA ASN A 366 37.59 5.45 20.16
C ASN A 366 38.71 5.04 21.13
N HIS A 367 39.81 4.54 20.56
CA HIS A 367 41.02 4.12 21.29
C HIS A 367 41.73 5.23 22.09
N ALA A 368 41.47 6.52 21.81
CA ALA A 368 42.06 7.62 22.57
C ALA A 368 41.32 7.89 23.89
N GLY A 369 40.09 7.39 24.05
CA GLY A 369 39.23 7.66 25.19
C GLY A 369 38.77 6.44 25.98
N VAL A 370 39.01 5.23 25.48
CA VAL A 370 38.56 3.97 26.10
C VAL A 370 39.71 2.96 26.14
N PRO A 371 39.96 2.27 27.27
CA PRO A 371 40.96 1.22 27.37
C PRO A 371 40.78 0.12 26.32
N ILE A 372 41.88 -0.42 25.81
CA ILE A 372 41.87 -1.46 24.76
C ILE A 372 41.18 -2.73 25.26
N GLU A 373 41.32 -3.04 26.55
CA GLU A 373 40.70 -4.20 27.18
C GLU A 373 39.16 -4.09 27.18
N ASP A 374 38.63 -2.91 27.47
CA ASP A 374 37.18 -2.64 27.45
C ASP A 374 36.64 -2.70 26.02
N LEU A 375 37.39 -2.19 25.03
CA LEU A 375 37.03 -2.30 23.61
C LEU A 375 37.01 -3.76 23.14
N ALA A 376 37.96 -4.58 23.58
CA ALA A 376 37.99 -6.01 23.25
C ALA A 376 36.82 -6.78 23.90
N ILE A 377 36.39 -6.40 25.10
CA ILE A 377 35.17 -6.95 25.73
C ILE A 377 33.94 -6.52 24.93
N PHE A 378 33.85 -5.25 24.55
CA PHE A 378 32.75 -4.73 23.78
C PHE A 378 32.61 -5.41 22.42
N GLU A 379 33.72 -5.58 21.69
CA GLU A 379 33.75 -6.32 20.43
C GLU A 379 33.23 -7.75 20.59
N LYS A 380 33.61 -8.46 21.66
CA LYS A 380 33.07 -9.79 21.96
C LYS A 380 31.56 -9.79 22.23
N ILE A 381 31.02 -8.74 22.85
CA ILE A 381 29.58 -8.61 23.04
C ILE A 381 28.91 -8.40 21.68
N LEU A 382 29.43 -7.48 20.86
CA LEU A 382 28.86 -7.21 19.52
C LEU A 382 29.00 -8.40 18.56
N ALA A 383 29.99 -9.27 18.76
CA ALA A 383 30.16 -10.47 17.95
C ALA A 383 28.94 -11.41 17.98
N LYS A 384 28.09 -11.33 19.02
CA LYS A 384 26.82 -12.08 19.09
C LYS A 384 25.83 -11.69 17.99
N PHE A 385 25.94 -10.50 17.41
CA PHE A 385 25.06 -10.04 16.33
C PHE A 385 25.48 -10.53 14.94
N GLN A 386 26.61 -11.24 14.85
CA GLN A 386 26.98 -11.95 13.61
C GLN A 386 26.01 -13.08 13.32
N ASP A 387 25.46 -13.67 14.37
CA ASP A 387 24.54 -14.80 14.28
C ASP A 387 23.11 -14.29 14.05
N TYR A 388 22.44 -14.94 13.11
CA TYR A 388 21.01 -14.75 12.87
C TYR A 388 20.22 -15.16 14.13
N PRO A 389 19.13 -14.46 14.49
CA PRO A 389 18.32 -14.80 15.67
C PRO A 389 17.87 -16.27 15.64
N VAL A 390 18.05 -16.96 16.77
CA VAL A 390 17.59 -18.33 16.95
C VAL A 390 16.06 -18.33 17.03
N ASP A 391 15.43 -19.30 16.35
CA ASP A 391 13.98 -19.50 16.33
C ASP A 391 13.16 -18.28 15.84
N PHE A 392 13.74 -17.44 14.97
CA PHE A 392 12.99 -16.35 14.35
C PHE A 392 11.85 -16.90 13.49
N GLU A 393 10.61 -16.60 13.88
CA GLU A 393 9.44 -16.93 13.09
C GLU A 393 9.17 -15.80 12.11
N PHE A 394 9.14 -16.13 10.82
CA PHE A 394 8.83 -15.14 9.79
C PHE A 394 7.38 -14.64 9.98
N PRO A 395 7.18 -13.36 10.29
CA PRO A 395 5.84 -12.79 10.40
C PRO A 395 5.08 -12.93 9.08
N ILE A 396 3.82 -13.34 9.19
CA ILE A 396 2.87 -13.38 8.07
C ILE A 396 2.08 -12.07 8.12
N PHE A 397 1.78 -11.50 6.95
CA PHE A 397 0.89 -10.35 6.86
C PHE A 397 -0.46 -10.66 7.53
N ASP A 398 -0.80 -9.90 8.55
CA ASP A 398 -2.01 -10.06 9.36
C ASP A 398 -2.81 -8.76 9.50
N ASP A 399 -3.82 -8.80 10.37
CA ASP A 399 -4.73 -7.70 10.64
C ASP A 399 -4.00 -6.50 11.26
N THR A 400 -3.00 -6.74 12.12
CA THR A 400 -2.17 -5.71 12.75
C THR A 400 -1.35 -4.95 11.72
N ASN A 401 -0.77 -5.67 10.74
CA ASN A 401 -0.06 -5.03 9.64
C ASN A 401 -1.02 -4.17 8.82
N PHE A 402 -2.19 -4.72 8.45
CA PHE A 402 -3.19 -4.01 7.66
C PHE A 402 -3.67 -2.72 8.34
N GLU A 403 -4.05 -2.77 9.61
CA GLU A 403 -4.46 -1.59 10.38
C GLU A 403 -3.36 -0.53 10.43
N SER A 404 -2.10 -0.96 10.56
CA SER A 404 -0.96 -0.06 10.57
C SER A 404 -0.74 0.61 9.22
N PHE A 405 -0.91 -0.10 8.10
CA PHE A 405 -0.92 0.51 6.77
C PHE A 405 -2.02 1.57 6.61
N VAL A 406 -3.24 1.26 7.06
CA VAL A 406 -4.37 2.19 7.01
C VAL A 406 -4.10 3.42 7.88
N LEU A 407 -3.52 3.25 9.06
CA LEU A 407 -3.17 4.34 9.97
C LEU A 407 -2.11 5.25 9.35
N ILE A 408 -1.05 4.66 8.77
CA ILE A 408 -0.01 5.38 8.04
C ILE A 408 -0.60 6.15 6.86
N GLU A 409 -1.48 5.53 6.07
CA GLU A 409 -2.16 6.18 4.94
C GLU A 409 -2.95 7.42 5.41
N LYS A 410 -3.64 7.33 6.55
CA LYS A 410 -4.36 8.46 7.17
C LYS A 410 -3.44 9.54 7.74
N MET A 411 -2.30 9.15 8.31
CA MET A 411 -1.29 10.07 8.86
C MET A 411 -0.49 10.77 7.75
N THR A 412 -0.36 10.12 6.60
CA THR A 412 0.31 10.67 5.43
C THR A 412 -0.64 11.64 4.73
N ASP A 413 -0.14 12.81 4.33
CA ASP A 413 -0.84 13.66 3.38
C ASP A 413 -0.81 12.95 2.01
N PHE A 414 -1.69 11.96 1.81
CA PHE A 414 -1.72 11.10 0.62
C PHE A 414 -1.96 11.91 -0.67
N ASN A 415 -2.54 13.09 -0.51
CA ASN A 415 -2.76 14.07 -1.58
C ASN A 415 -1.54 14.95 -1.86
N ASN A 416 -0.46 14.80 -1.08
CA ASN A 416 0.75 15.58 -1.27
C ASN A 416 1.45 15.19 -2.57
N PRO A 417 1.73 16.14 -3.49
CA PRO A 417 2.51 15.86 -4.69
C PRO A 417 3.88 15.24 -4.41
N LYS A 418 4.48 15.53 -3.25
CA LYS A 418 5.77 14.94 -2.83
C LYS A 418 5.67 13.44 -2.57
N PHE A 419 4.52 12.93 -2.14
CA PHE A 419 4.36 11.49 -1.94
C PHE A 419 4.37 10.76 -3.28
N LEU A 420 3.60 11.24 -4.26
CA LEU A 420 3.61 10.66 -5.62
C LEU A 420 5.00 10.74 -6.27
N GLU A 421 5.72 11.84 -6.09
CA GLU A 421 7.11 11.96 -6.53
C GLU A 421 8.01 10.92 -5.84
N SER A 422 7.85 10.72 -4.54
CA SER A 422 8.57 9.70 -3.80
C SER A 422 8.25 8.27 -4.28
N VAL A 423 6.99 7.99 -4.59
CA VAL A 423 6.57 6.71 -5.19
C VAL A 423 7.26 6.49 -6.53
N ARG A 424 7.32 7.51 -7.38
CA ARG A 424 8.00 7.42 -8.68
C ARG A 424 9.52 7.24 -8.56
N ASN A 425 10.11 7.78 -7.49
CA ASN A 425 11.56 7.73 -7.25
C ASN A 425 12.01 6.51 -6.44
N SER A 426 11.08 5.78 -5.85
CA SER A 426 11.35 4.52 -5.14
C SER A 426 11.01 3.33 -6.03
N SER A 427 11.55 2.16 -5.70
CA SER A 427 11.28 0.92 -6.42
C SER A 427 10.85 -0.15 -5.42
N PRO A 428 9.94 -1.05 -5.81
CA PRO A 428 9.63 -2.23 -5.01
C PRO A 428 10.91 -3.06 -4.82
N ILE A 429 11.09 -3.60 -3.62
CA ILE A 429 12.08 -4.66 -3.41
C ILE A 429 11.41 -5.97 -3.87
N PRO A 430 12.12 -6.89 -4.55
CA PRO A 430 11.59 -8.21 -4.78
C PRO A 430 11.21 -8.84 -3.44
N GLU A 431 9.92 -8.97 -3.20
CA GLU A 431 9.41 -9.66 -2.02
C GLU A 431 9.61 -11.16 -2.28
N GLU A 432 10.35 -11.83 -1.39
CA GLU A 432 10.16 -13.27 -1.27
C GLU A 432 8.69 -13.45 -0.91
N ARG A 433 7.92 -13.97 -1.87
CA ARG A 433 6.47 -14.06 -1.72
C ARG A 433 6.20 -14.69 -0.36
N PRO A 434 5.40 -14.05 0.52
CA PRO A 434 4.90 -14.73 1.69
C PRO A 434 4.32 -16.05 1.19
N LYS A 435 4.78 -17.16 1.76
CA LYS A 435 4.01 -18.39 1.64
C LYS A 435 2.70 -18.05 2.33
N ILE A 436 1.70 -17.65 1.55
CA ILE A 436 0.32 -17.64 1.99
C ILE A 436 0.14 -19.05 2.52
N GLY A 437 -0.09 -19.18 3.82
CA GLY A 437 -0.21 -20.48 4.48
C GLY A 437 -1.36 -21.24 3.86
N ASN A 438 -1.07 -22.02 2.82
CA ASN A 438 -1.87 -23.16 2.45
C ASN A 438 -1.61 -24.17 3.57
N ASN A 439 -2.48 -24.17 4.58
CA ASN A 439 -2.66 -25.39 5.35
C ASN A 439 -3.28 -26.40 4.39
N ASP A 440 -2.44 -27.14 3.69
CA ASP A 440 -2.81 -28.36 2.99
C ASP A 440 -3.28 -29.36 4.04
N TYR A 441 -4.55 -29.28 4.42
CA TYR A 441 -5.27 -30.43 4.96
C TYR A 441 -5.67 -31.32 3.79
N SER A 442 -4.71 -32.12 3.32
CA SER A 442 -4.95 -33.24 2.41
C SER A 442 -4.31 -34.52 2.95
N ASP A 443 -4.65 -34.86 4.19
CA ASP A 443 -4.53 -36.24 4.69
C ASP A 443 -5.90 -36.69 5.21
N TYR A 444 -6.81 -36.91 4.26
CA TYR A 444 -7.89 -37.90 4.37
C TYR A 444 -8.01 -38.58 3.01
N SER A 445 -7.23 -39.64 2.82
CA SER A 445 -7.64 -40.75 1.96
C SER A 445 -8.00 -41.91 2.88
N ASP A 446 -9.29 -42.04 3.13
CA ASP A 446 -9.89 -43.33 3.50
C ASP A 446 -9.95 -44.23 2.25
N GLU A 447 -9.66 -45.51 2.49
CA GLU A 447 -10.04 -46.73 1.75
C GLU A 447 -9.27 -47.11 0.46
N GLU A 448 -8.34 -48.08 0.56
CA GLU A 448 -8.64 -49.53 0.43
C GLU A 448 -7.61 -50.40 1.19
#